data_AF-A0A182FS74-F1
#
_entry.id   AF-A0A182FS74-F1
#
_cell.length_a   1.000
_cell.length_b   1.000
_cell.length_c   1.000
_cell.angle_alpha   90.00
_cell.angle_beta   90.00
_cell.angle_gamma   90.00
#
_symmetry.space_group_name_H-M   'P 1'
#
loop_
_entity.id
_entity.type
_entity.pdbx_description
1 polymer ?
#
loop_
_entity_poly.entity_id
_entity_poly.type
_entity_poly.pdbx_seq_one_letter_code
_entity_poly.pdbx_strand_id
1 'polypeptide(L)'
;MARIQLYTLALFLCLGVQLDNVNAMNCPYCLDVLACAANEVPKVDCTGYIVNRTVLTLGGIFQDLTAYTTPDTVYSCVEVNFRRDENSSDILAIKGCTAGRKSICGEPTFDYNGILSCRSYSGADRHQLSMVLLLNMAIIAFALLFVS
;
A
#
# COMPACT_ATOMS: atom_id res chain seq x y z
N MET A 1 11.23 -44.06 -4.37
CA MET A 1 10.81 -43.24 -3.21
C MET A 1 11.65 -41.97 -3.00
N ALA A 2 12.91 -41.87 -3.46
CA ALA A 2 13.73 -40.65 -3.32
C ALA A 2 13.33 -39.45 -4.22
N ARG A 3 12.64 -39.69 -5.35
CA ARG A 3 12.25 -38.61 -6.29
C ARG A 3 11.13 -37.71 -5.75
N ILE A 4 10.23 -38.24 -4.91
CA ILE A 4 9.07 -37.51 -4.37
C ILE A 4 9.50 -36.46 -3.33
N GLN A 5 10.59 -36.71 -2.59
CA GLN A 5 11.11 -35.78 -1.58
C GLN A 5 11.83 -34.56 -2.17
N LEU A 6 12.39 -34.66 -3.38
CA LEU A 6 13.01 -33.52 -4.05
C LEU A 6 11.97 -32.51 -4.55
N TYR A 7 10.82 -32.98 -5.04
CA TYR A 7 9.76 -32.11 -5.54
C TYR A 7 9.09 -31.31 -4.43
N THR A 8 8.89 -31.89 -3.25
CA THR A 8 8.33 -31.17 -2.09
C THR A 8 9.29 -30.10 -1.57
N LEU A 9 10.60 -30.39 -1.48
CA LEU A 9 11.58 -29.40 -1.01
C LEU A 9 11.71 -28.19 -1.97
N ALA A 10 11.65 -28.44 -3.28
CA ALA A 10 11.66 -27.39 -4.29
C ALA A 10 10.38 -26.52 -4.25
N LEU A 11 9.22 -27.12 -3.99
CA LEU A 11 7.97 -26.38 -3.79
C LEU A 11 8.04 -25.48 -2.56
N PHE A 12 8.56 -25.98 -1.43
CA PHE A 12 8.72 -25.19 -0.20
C PHE A 12 9.70 -24.02 -0.35
N LEU A 13 10.81 -24.20 -1.09
CA LEU A 13 11.76 -23.12 -1.36
C LEU A 13 11.17 -22.05 -2.28
N CYS A 14 10.40 -22.43 -3.31
CA CYS A 14 9.71 -21.46 -4.17
C CYS A 14 8.56 -20.73 -3.45
N LEU A 15 7.85 -21.40 -2.55
CA LEU A 15 6.80 -20.80 -1.71
C LEU A 15 7.37 -19.88 -0.62
N GLY A 16 8.53 -20.23 -0.05
CA GLY A 16 9.22 -19.43 0.96
C GLY A 16 9.75 -18.10 0.42
N VAL A 17 10.32 -18.09 -0.79
CA VAL A 17 10.89 -16.88 -1.42
C VAL A 17 9.79 -15.91 -1.91
N GLN A 18 8.56 -16.38 -2.12
CA GLN A 18 7.45 -15.51 -2.51
C GLN A 18 6.78 -14.78 -1.33
N LEU A 19 7.03 -15.21 -0.08
CA LEU A 19 6.43 -14.59 1.11
C LEU A 19 7.15 -13.31 1.54
N ASP A 20 8.40 -13.09 1.15
CA ASP A 20 9.16 -11.89 1.53
C ASP A 20 8.73 -10.64 0.73
N ASN A 21 8.02 -10.80 -0.39
CA ASN A 21 7.51 -9.68 -1.21
C ASN A 21 6.02 -9.37 -0.99
N VAL A 22 5.37 -9.98 0.01
CA VAL A 22 3.92 -9.79 0.29
C VAL A 22 3.60 -8.43 0.92
N ASN A 23 4.62 -7.64 1.30
CA ASN A 23 4.43 -6.31 1.91
C ASN A 23 4.66 -5.13 0.96
N ALA A 24 4.89 -5.36 -0.33
CA ALA A 24 5.00 -4.28 -1.32
C ALA A 24 3.59 -3.72 -1.60
N MET A 25 3.19 -2.76 -0.78
CA MET A 25 1.97 -1.99 -0.98
C MET A 25 2.17 -1.01 -2.14
N ASN A 26 1.27 -1.00 -3.12
CA ASN A 26 1.38 -0.13 -4.31
C ASN A 26 0.33 0.97 -4.29
N CYS A 27 0.77 2.23 -4.19
CA CYS A 27 -0.10 3.39 -4.02
C CYS A 27 0.03 4.38 -5.17
N PRO A 28 -1.06 5.08 -5.57
CA PRO A 28 -0.94 6.25 -6.43
C PRO A 28 -0.03 7.28 -5.76
N TYR A 29 0.86 7.89 -6.54
CA TYR A 29 1.84 8.83 -6.02
C TYR A 29 1.88 10.14 -6.82
N CYS A 30 1.60 11.23 -6.12
CA CYS A 30 1.66 12.60 -6.62
C CYS A 30 1.71 13.56 -5.43
N LEU A 31 2.40 14.68 -5.56
CA LEU A 31 2.58 15.66 -4.46
C LEU A 31 2.05 17.06 -4.82
N ASP A 32 1.31 17.17 -5.92
CA ASP A 32 0.76 18.43 -6.40
C ASP A 32 -0.59 18.24 -7.10
N VAL A 33 -1.37 19.32 -7.16
CA VAL A 33 -2.74 19.33 -7.70
C VAL A 33 -2.79 18.85 -9.14
N LEU A 34 -1.87 19.30 -9.99
CA LEU A 34 -1.91 18.99 -11.42
C LEU A 34 -1.62 17.50 -11.67
N ALA A 35 -0.56 16.97 -11.03
CA ALA A 35 -0.22 15.56 -11.12
C ALA A 35 -1.31 14.66 -10.51
N CYS A 36 -1.93 15.08 -9.41
CA CYS A 36 -2.98 14.31 -8.75
C CYS A 36 -4.34 14.33 -9.47
N ALA A 37 -4.58 15.33 -10.31
CA ALA A 37 -5.76 15.47 -11.16
C ALA A 37 -5.63 14.77 -12.52
N ALA A 38 -4.48 14.18 -12.83
CA ALA A 38 -4.30 13.39 -14.04
C ALA A 38 -5.30 12.20 -14.06
N ASN A 39 -5.83 11.89 -15.25
CA ASN A 39 -6.77 10.78 -15.46
C ASN A 39 -6.22 9.45 -14.91
N GLU A 40 -4.91 9.24 -15.04
CA GLU A 40 -4.20 8.10 -14.49
C GLU A 40 -2.99 8.57 -13.69
N VAL A 41 -3.09 8.53 -12.35
CA VAL A 41 -1.96 8.82 -11.46
C VAL A 41 -1.07 7.58 -11.38
N PRO A 42 0.25 7.69 -11.61
CA PRO A 42 1.16 6.56 -11.55
C PRO A 42 1.17 5.94 -10.14
N LYS A 43 1.24 4.61 -10.09
CA LYS A 43 1.41 3.87 -8.85
C LYS A 43 2.89 3.58 -8.61
N VAL A 44 3.32 3.62 -7.35
CA VAL A 44 4.67 3.29 -6.92
C VAL A 44 4.62 2.32 -5.75
N ASP A 45 5.68 1.52 -5.62
CA ASP A 45 5.86 0.66 -4.46
C ASP A 45 6.16 1.53 -3.22
N CYS A 46 5.46 1.25 -2.12
CA CYS A 46 5.70 1.91 -0.86
C CYS A 46 7.06 1.46 -0.31
N THR A 47 8.03 2.37 -0.41
CA THR A 47 9.35 2.23 0.20
C THR A 47 9.51 3.25 1.32
N GLY A 48 10.48 3.05 2.19
CA GLY A 48 10.80 4.02 3.23
C GLY A 48 11.06 5.43 2.70
N TYR A 49 11.65 5.55 1.51
CA TYR A 49 11.85 6.83 0.83
C TYR A 49 10.53 7.51 0.45
N ILE A 50 9.61 6.77 -0.19
CA ILE A 50 8.30 7.30 -0.60
C ILE A 50 7.47 7.69 0.62
N VAL A 51 7.48 6.86 1.67
CA VAL A 51 6.81 7.14 2.94
C VAL A 51 7.35 8.43 3.56
N ASN A 52 8.67 8.54 3.76
CA ASN A 52 9.25 9.71 4.41
C ASN A 52 8.97 11.00 3.62
N ARG A 53 9.00 10.94 2.29
CA ARG A 53 8.68 12.09 1.44
C ARG A 53 7.20 12.49 1.51
N THR A 54 6.31 11.51 1.50
CA THR A 54 4.86 11.74 1.64
C THR A 54 4.56 12.35 3.01
N VAL A 55 5.05 11.72 4.09
CA VAL A 55 4.83 12.16 5.47
C VAL A 55 5.42 13.55 5.74
N LEU A 56 6.61 13.83 5.22
CA LEU A 56 7.21 15.18 5.31
C LEU A 56 6.32 16.24 4.66
N THR A 57 5.73 15.93 3.50
CA THR A 57 4.82 16.85 2.80
C THR A 57 3.51 17.04 3.57
N LEU A 58 3.00 15.97 4.17
CA LEU A 58 1.81 15.99 5.04
C LEU A 58 2.05 16.71 6.37
N GLY A 59 3.32 16.87 6.79
CA GLY A 59 3.69 17.64 7.97
C GLY A 59 3.35 19.13 7.91
N GLY A 60 2.97 19.65 6.73
CA GLY A 60 2.37 20.98 6.61
C GLY A 60 0.88 21.05 7.01
N ILE A 61 0.22 19.89 7.21
CA ILE A 61 -1.22 19.77 7.46
C ILE A 61 -1.48 19.10 8.80
N PHE A 62 -0.83 17.97 9.06
CA PHE A 62 -1.04 17.12 10.22
C PHE A 62 0.08 17.28 11.23
N GLN A 63 -0.27 17.12 12.51
CA GLN A 63 0.63 17.13 13.65
C GLN A 63 1.04 15.69 14.02
N ASP A 64 2.09 15.53 14.82
CA ASP A 64 2.52 14.24 15.43
C ASP A 64 2.79 13.06 14.46
N LEU A 65 3.44 13.36 13.32
CA LEU A 65 3.62 12.40 12.24
C LEU A 65 4.71 11.33 12.42
N THR A 66 5.45 11.35 13.52
CA THR A 66 6.57 10.42 13.77
C THR A 66 6.18 8.94 13.71
N ALA A 67 4.94 8.60 14.09
CA ALA A 67 4.44 7.22 14.05
C ALA A 67 4.15 6.70 12.62
N TYR A 68 4.19 7.57 11.61
CA TYR A 68 3.86 7.25 10.23
C TYR A 68 5.08 7.14 9.32
N THR A 69 6.28 7.32 9.88
CA THR A 69 7.55 7.14 9.19
C THR A 69 8.13 5.74 9.42
N THR A 70 9.12 5.36 8.62
CA THR A 70 9.92 4.13 8.82
C THR A 70 10.46 4.02 10.25
N PRO A 71 10.60 2.81 10.83
CA PRO A 71 10.92 1.54 10.15
C PRO A 71 9.78 0.53 9.97
N ASP A 72 8.52 0.92 10.15
CA ASP A 72 7.40 -0.01 10.01
C ASP A 72 7.33 -0.66 8.61
N THR A 73 7.14 -1.98 8.57
CA THR A 73 7.03 -2.79 7.34
C THR A 73 5.59 -2.92 6.83
N VAL A 74 4.65 -2.27 7.51
CA VAL A 74 3.23 -2.22 7.15
C VAL A 74 2.95 -0.82 6.61
N TYR A 75 2.44 -0.76 5.39
CA TYR A 75 2.15 0.48 4.68
C TYR A 75 0.66 0.64 4.40
N SER A 76 0.22 1.89 4.29
CA SER A 76 -1.11 2.29 3.83
C SER A 76 -0.98 3.36 2.75
N CYS A 77 -1.94 3.41 1.81
CA CYS A 77 -2.08 4.57 0.94
C CYS A 77 -2.81 5.68 1.68
N VAL A 78 -2.42 6.91 1.35
CA VAL A 78 -3.10 8.12 1.78
C VAL A 78 -3.40 9.00 0.58
N GLU A 79 -4.57 9.63 0.58
CA GLU A 79 -5.00 10.65 -0.36
C GLU A 79 -5.51 11.84 0.44
N VAL A 80 -4.93 13.01 0.22
CA VAL A 80 -5.25 14.25 0.94
C VAL A 80 -5.47 15.36 -0.06
N ASN A 81 -6.64 16.00 0.00
CA ASN A 81 -6.96 17.17 -0.81
C ASN A 81 -7.41 18.29 0.10
N PHE A 82 -6.98 19.51 -0.20
CA PHE A 82 -7.41 20.70 0.50
C PHE A 82 -7.99 21.71 -0.49
N ARG A 83 -9.15 22.25 -0.14
CA ARG A 83 -9.86 23.30 -0.89
C ARG A 83 -10.29 24.41 0.06
N ARG A 84 -10.44 25.64 -0.45
CA ARG A 84 -10.83 26.79 0.39
C ARG A 84 -12.30 26.71 0.82
N ASP A 85 -13.16 26.26 -0.08
CA ASP A 85 -14.60 26.10 0.10
C ASP A 85 -15.14 25.00 -0.86
N GLU A 86 -16.43 24.67 -0.75
CA GLU A 86 -17.06 23.58 -1.53
C GLU A 86 -17.01 23.79 -3.05
N ASN A 87 -16.94 25.04 -3.52
CA ASN A 87 -16.97 25.40 -4.93
C ASN A 87 -15.60 25.72 -5.52
N SER A 88 -14.56 25.74 -4.67
CA SER A 88 -13.18 26.01 -5.07
C SER A 88 -12.48 24.75 -5.59
N SER A 89 -11.56 24.93 -6.54
CA SER A 89 -10.63 23.88 -6.94
C SER A 89 -9.69 23.53 -5.78
N ASP A 90 -9.23 22.27 -5.75
CA ASP A 90 -8.20 21.86 -4.78
C ASP A 90 -6.95 22.73 -4.96
N ILE A 91 -6.43 23.26 -3.86
CA ILE A 91 -5.19 24.07 -3.84
C ILE A 91 -4.00 23.23 -3.38
N LEU A 92 -4.25 22.06 -2.82
CA LEU A 92 -3.27 21.04 -2.48
C LEU A 92 -3.91 19.67 -2.73
N ALA A 93 -3.15 18.78 -3.35
CA ALA A 93 -3.51 17.38 -3.50
C ALA A 93 -2.24 16.54 -3.33
N ILE A 94 -2.33 15.51 -2.51
CA ILE A 94 -1.23 14.61 -2.17
C ILE A 94 -1.78 13.18 -2.21
N LYS A 95 -1.12 12.30 -2.95
CA LYS A 95 -1.34 10.85 -2.89
C LYS A 95 -0.01 10.17 -2.64
N GLY A 96 0.04 9.20 -1.74
CA GLY A 96 1.29 8.51 -1.44
C GLY A 96 1.13 7.42 -0.38
N CYS A 97 2.22 7.13 0.31
CA CYS A 97 2.29 6.06 1.31
C CYS A 97 2.56 6.61 2.71
N THR A 98 2.00 5.95 3.73
CA THR A 98 2.39 6.11 5.13
C THR A 98 2.76 4.75 5.73
N ALA A 99 3.62 4.75 6.74
CA ALA A 99 3.90 3.57 7.55
C ALA A 99 2.91 3.44 8.71
N GLY A 100 2.84 2.24 9.26
CA GLY A 100 2.08 1.96 10.47
C GLY A 100 0.67 1.45 10.20
N ARG A 101 0.01 1.03 11.29
CA ARG A 101 -1.34 0.45 11.26
C ARG A 101 -2.45 1.47 11.50
N LYS A 102 -2.09 2.67 11.94
CA LYS A 102 -3.03 3.77 12.19
C LYS A 102 -3.26 4.55 10.90
N SER A 103 -4.39 5.25 10.86
CA SER A 103 -4.71 6.16 9.76
C SER A 103 -4.17 7.55 10.10
N ILE A 104 -3.30 8.09 9.24
CA ILE A 104 -2.79 9.46 9.36
C ILE A 104 -3.92 10.51 9.32
N CYS A 105 -5.05 10.19 8.67
CA CYS A 105 -6.23 11.06 8.61
C CYS A 105 -6.93 11.26 9.96
N GLY A 106 -6.59 10.47 10.99
CA GLY A 106 -7.11 10.65 12.34
C GLY A 106 -6.23 11.56 13.22
N GLU A 107 -5.08 12.01 12.71
CA GLU A 107 -4.18 12.87 13.45
C GLU A 107 -4.71 14.32 13.52
N PRO A 108 -4.39 15.04 14.59
CA PRO A 108 -4.74 16.45 14.70
C PRO A 108 -4.11 17.25 13.56
N THR A 109 -4.81 18.26 13.07
CA THR A 109 -4.33 19.14 12.01
C THR A 109 -3.94 20.51 12.55
N PHE A 110 -3.10 21.24 11.83
CA PHE A 110 -2.96 22.67 12.06
C PHE A 110 -4.25 23.40 11.70
N ASP A 111 -4.52 24.54 12.33
CA ASP A 111 -5.69 25.37 12.00
C ASP A 111 -5.58 25.86 10.55
N TYR A 112 -6.55 25.49 9.73
CA TYR A 112 -6.69 25.96 8.35
C TYR A 112 -8.11 26.45 8.11
N ASN A 113 -8.23 27.49 7.28
CA ASN A 113 -9.53 27.98 6.83
C ASN A 113 -9.88 27.33 5.49
N GLY A 114 -10.54 26.16 5.56
CA GLY A 114 -11.01 25.44 4.39
C GLY A 114 -11.47 24.02 4.68
N ILE A 115 -11.64 23.24 3.63
CA ILE A 115 -12.14 21.86 3.68
C ILE A 115 -10.98 20.93 3.34
N LEU A 116 -10.61 20.09 4.31
CA LEU A 116 -9.66 19.02 4.13
C LEU A 116 -10.41 17.70 3.92
N SER A 117 -10.10 17.03 2.82
CA SER A 117 -10.51 15.64 2.58
C SER A 117 -9.31 14.75 2.75
N CYS A 118 -9.41 13.73 3.60
CA CYS A 118 -8.35 12.76 3.83
C CYS A 118 -8.93 11.35 3.78
N ARG A 119 -8.30 10.48 3.00
CA ARG A 119 -8.61 9.07 2.90
C ARG A 119 -7.34 8.25 3.11
N SER A 120 -7.38 7.32 4.05
CA SER A 120 -6.31 6.34 4.27
C SER A 120 -6.87 4.93 4.06
N TYR A 121 -6.14 4.08 3.34
CA TYR A 121 -6.53 2.70 3.10
C TYR A 121 -5.31 1.78 3.00
N SER A 122 -5.35 0.64 3.67
CA SER A 122 -4.37 -0.44 3.50
C SER A 122 -4.74 -1.26 2.26
N GLY A 123 -3.87 -1.35 1.27
CA GLY A 123 -4.10 -2.19 0.08
C GLY A 123 -3.74 -3.63 0.32
N ALA A 124 -4.38 -4.22 1.33
CA ALA A 124 -4.78 -5.60 1.19
C ALA A 124 -5.81 -5.66 0.04
N ASP A 125 -5.34 -5.55 -1.20
CA ASP A 125 -6.09 -5.98 -2.36
C ASP A 125 -6.34 -7.47 -2.16
N ARG A 126 -7.52 -7.79 -1.61
CA ARG A 126 -8.05 -9.14 -1.36
C ARG A 126 -7.92 -10.08 -2.57
N HIS A 127 -7.66 -9.54 -3.75
CA HIS A 127 -7.51 -10.28 -5.00
C HIS A 127 -6.19 -11.03 -5.14
N GLN A 128 -5.06 -10.54 -4.62
CA GLN A 128 -3.77 -11.25 -4.77
C GLN A 128 -3.69 -12.50 -3.87
N LEU A 129 -4.18 -12.41 -2.63
CA LEU A 129 -4.26 -13.56 -1.71
C LEU A 129 -5.18 -14.68 -2.27
N SER A 130 -6.25 -14.32 -2.98
CA SER A 130 -7.17 -15.29 -3.58
C SER A 130 -6.56 -16.05 -4.75
N MET A 131 -5.75 -15.40 -5.60
CA MET A 131 -5.13 -16.06 -6.75
C MET A 131 -4.04 -17.06 -6.32
N VAL A 132 -3.23 -16.69 -5.32
CA VAL A 132 -2.19 -17.57 -4.78
C VAL A 132 -2.80 -18.79 -4.09
N LEU A 133 -3.90 -18.65 -3.34
CA LEU A 133 -4.61 -19.79 -2.76
C LEU A 133 -5.18 -20.74 -3.83
N LEU A 134 -5.82 -20.19 -4.87
CA LEU A 134 -6.41 -21.00 -5.93
C LEU A 134 -5.34 -21.76 -6.74
N LEU A 135 -4.19 -21.13 -6.99
CA LEU A 135 -3.08 -21.77 -7.69
C LEU A 135 -2.49 -22.93 -6.87
N ASN A 136 -2.34 -22.75 -5.55
CA ASN A 136 -1.85 -23.79 -4.65
C ASN A 136 -2.82 -24.98 -4.56
N MET A 137 -4.13 -24.73 -4.49
CA MET A 137 -5.14 -25.80 -4.50
C MET A 137 -5.15 -26.57 -5.82
N ALA A 138 -4.99 -25.89 -6.96
CA ALA A 138 -4.92 -26.53 -8.28
C ALA A 138 -3.69 -27.44 -8.43
N ILE A 139 -2.52 -27.01 -7.91
CA ILE A 139 -1.29 -27.81 -7.93
C ILE A 139 -1.42 -29.07 -7.07
N ILE A 140 -2.02 -28.96 -5.87
CA ILE A 140 -2.26 -30.12 -4.99
C ILE A 140 -3.24 -31.11 -5.62
N ALA A 141 -4.34 -30.62 -6.21
CA ALA A 141 -5.32 -31.45 -6.89
C ALA A 141 -4.71 -32.20 -8.08
N PHE A 142 -3.87 -31.53 -8.88
CA PHE A 142 -3.14 -32.17 -9.97
C PHE A 142 -2.15 -33.22 -9.43
N ALA A 143 -1.36 -32.92 -8.42
CA ALA A 143 -0.42 -33.88 -7.85
C ALA A 143 -1.11 -35.15 -7.31
N LEU A 144 -2.31 -35.05 -6.75
CA LEU A 144 -3.08 -36.19 -6.24
C LEU A 144 -3.63 -37.08 -7.36
N LEU A 145 -3.99 -36.51 -8.52
CA LEU A 145 -4.52 -37.26 -9.67
C LEU A 145 -3.47 -38.09 -10.42
N PHE A 146 -2.18 -37.76 -10.29
CA PHE A 146 -1.08 -38.51 -10.93
C PHE A 146 -0.37 -39.50 -9.98
N VAL A 147 -0.82 -39.58 -8.72
CA VAL A 147 -0.32 -40.55 -7.72
C VAL A 147 -1.28 -41.73 -7.53
N SER A 148 -2.51 -41.66 -8.06
CA SER A 148 -3.48 -42.75 -8.13
C SER A 148 -3.36 -43.60 -9.40
#